data_AF-A0A933V511-F1
#
_entry.id   AF-A0A933V511-F1
#
_cell.length_a   1.000
_cell.length_b   1.000
_cell.length_c   1.000
_cell.angle_alpha   90.00
_cell.angle_beta   90.00
_cell.angle_gamma   90.00
#
_symmetry.space_group_name_H-M   'P 1'
#
loop_
_entity.id
_entity.type
_entity.pdbx_description
1 polymer ?
#
loop_
_entity_poly.entity_id
_entity_poly.type
_entity_poly.pdbx_seq_one_letter_code
_entity_poly.pdbx_strand_id
1 'polypeptide(L)' 'MPADDFITAVFAAAPYFLFKLFTVILLLLHLAFSAVLTRQTKLMTTVVEAKISPAIYAISIIHFLVSLFVLIWAVLFL' A
#
# COMPACT_ATOMS: atom_id res chain seq x y z
N MET A 1 -37.42 5.95 -4.44
CA MET A 1 -37.17 4.50 -4.60
C MET A 1 -37.90 3.78 -3.49
N PRO A 2 -38.66 2.71 -3.80
CA PRO A 2 -39.05 1.70 -2.82
C PRO A 2 -37.84 1.27 -1.97
N ALA A 3 -38.06 0.96 -0.69
CA ALA A 3 -36.99 0.51 0.21
C ALA A 3 -36.29 -0.74 -0.33
N ASP A 4 -37.04 -1.62 -1.01
CA ASP A 4 -36.54 -2.85 -1.60
C ASP A 4 -35.50 -2.58 -2.70
N ASP A 5 -35.77 -1.60 -3.59
CA ASP A 5 -34.84 -1.20 -4.64
C ASP A 5 -33.54 -0.60 -4.09
N PHE A 6 -33.63 0.12 -2.96
CA PHE A 6 -32.44 0.68 -2.29
C PHE A 6 -31.58 -0.42 -1.68
N ILE A 7 -32.21 -1.38 -0.99
CA ILE A 7 -31.52 -2.52 -0.38
C ILE A 7 -30.83 -3.35 -1.47
N THR A 8 -31.53 -3.68 -2.56
CA THR A 8 -30.94 -4.44 -3.68
C THR A 8 -29.75 -3.72 -4.32
N ALA A 9 -29.83 -2.39 -4.50
CA ALA A 9 -28.71 -1.60 -5.04
C ALA A 9 -27.48 -1.60 -4.12
N VAL A 10 -27.69 -1.51 -2.80
CA VAL A 10 -26.60 -1.56 -1.80
C VAL A 10 -25.93 -2.94 -1.80
N PHE A 11 -26.72 -4.02 -1.79
CA PHE A 11 -26.17 -5.38 -1.83
C PHE A 11 -25.44 -5.70 -3.15
N ALA A 12 -25.91 -5.14 -4.28
CA ALA A 12 -25.23 -5.31 -5.56
C ALA A 12 -23.87 -4.59 -5.61
N ALA A 13 -23.73 -3.44 -4.95
CA ALA A 13 -22.48 -2.68 -4.90
C ALA A 13 -21.52 -3.13 -3.79
N ALA A 14 -22.02 -3.81 -2.75
CA ALA A 14 -21.23 -4.23 -1.60
C ALA A 14 -19.96 -5.05 -1.95
N PRO A 15 -19.97 -6.02 -2.89
CA PRO A 15 -18.76 -6.76 -3.25
C PRO A 15 -17.63 -5.88 -3.77
N TYR A 16 -17.96 -4.88 -4.60
CA TYR A 16 -16.98 -3.93 -5.14
C TYR A 16 -16.38 -3.06 -4.05
N PHE A 17 -17.22 -2.51 -3.15
CA PHE A 17 -16.74 -1.73 -2.01
C PHE A 17 -15.86 -2.53 -1.05
N LEU A 18 -16.24 -3.78 -0.75
CA LEU A 18 -15.44 -4.67 0.09
C LEU A 18 -14.09 -4.97 -0.57
N PHE A 19 -14.08 -5.31 -1.85
CA PHE A 19 -12.84 -5.56 -2.59
C PHE A 19 -11.90 -4.35 -2.58
N LYS A 20 -12.43 -3.15 -2.85
CA LYS A 20 -11.68 -1.90 -2.77
C LYS A 20 -11.13 -1.68 -1.36
N LEU A 21 -11.96 -1.84 -0.33
CA LEU A 21 -11.56 -1.65 1.07
C LEU A 21 -10.42 -2.59 1.47
N PHE A 22 -10.54 -3.89 1.21
CA PHE A 22 -9.49 -4.86 1.51
C PHE A 22 -8.19 -4.56 0.76
N THR A 23 -8.29 -4.17 -0.51
CA THR A 23 -7.12 -3.82 -1.32
C THR A 23 -6.39 -2.60 -0.74
N VAL A 24 -7.13 -1.55 -0.37
CA VAL A 24 -6.55 -0.35 0.24
C VAL A 24 -5.90 -0.68 1.59
N ILE A 25 -6.53 -1.50 2.44
CA ILE A 25 -5.96 -1.92 3.72
C ILE A 25 -4.64 -2.68 3.51
N LEU A 26 -4.60 -3.63 2.56
CA LEU A 26 -3.39 -4.39 2.27
C LEU A 26 -2.27 -3.48 1.73
N LEU A 27 -2.60 -2.52 0.87
CA LEU A 27 -1.62 -1.55 0.35
C LEU A 27 -1.10 -0.62 1.44
N LEU A 28 -1.93 -0.22 2.41
CA LEU A 28 -1.49 0.54 3.59
C LEU A 28 -0.49 -0.25 4.44
N LEU A 29 -0.80 -1.52 4.73
CA LEU A 29 0.11 -2.40 5.47
C LEU A 29 1.42 -2.61 4.71
N HIS A 30 1.35 -2.81 3.39
CA HIS A 30 2.53 -2.94 2.54
C HIS A 30 3.37 -1.66 2.52
N LEU A 31 2.74 -0.48 2.44
CA LEU A 31 3.43 0.80 2.48
C LEU A 31 4.13 1.03 3.82
N ALA A 32 3.45 0.72 4.93
CA ALA A 32 4.03 0.78 6.27
C ALA A 32 5.25 -0.16 6.40
N PHE A 33 5.14 -1.38 5.89
CA PHE A 33 6.26 -2.32 5.84
C PHE A 33 7.43 -1.77 5.01
N SER A 34 7.16 -1.19 3.83
CA SER A 34 8.19 -0.60 2.98
C SER A 34 8.89 0.60 3.64
N ALA A 35 8.16 1.42 4.40
CA ALA A 35 8.76 2.50 5.19
C ALA A 35 9.73 1.97 6.25
N VAL A 36 9.31 0.93 6.99
CA VAL A 36 10.16 0.25 7.99
C VAL A 36 11.40 -0.34 7.30
N LEU A 37 11.23 -1.03 6.18
CA LEU A 37 12.33 -1.62 5.42
C LEU A 37 13.34 -0.56 4.98
N THR A 38 12.88 0.56 4.43
CA THR A 38 13.74 1.67 3.99
C THR A 38 14.57 2.22 5.16
N ARG A 39 13.96 2.39 6.34
CA ARG A 39 14.67 2.79 7.56
C ARG A 39 15.71 1.75 7.98
N GLN A 40 15.35 0.46 7.96
CA GLN A 40 16.27 -0.62 8.34
C GLN A 40 17.45 -0.71 7.38
N THR A 41 17.22 -0.64 6.06
CA THR A 41 18.30 -0.65 5.06
C THR A 41 19.27 0.51 5.30
N LYS A 42 18.76 1.72 5.56
CA LYS A 42 19.60 2.88 5.91
C LYS A 42 20.50 2.57 7.11
N LEU A 43 19.90 2.14 8.22
CA LEU A 43 20.64 1.83 9.46
C LEU A 43 21.71 0.76 9.25
N MET A 44 21.39 -0.29 8.49
CA MET A 44 22.35 -1.37 8.20
C MET A 44 23.52 -0.88 7.35
N THR A 45 23.26 0.02 6.38
CA THR A 45 24.32 0.59 5.53
C THR A 45 25.18 1.64 6.23
N THR A 46 24.62 2.44 7.15
CA THR A 46 25.33 3.60 7.73
C THR A 46 25.84 3.40 9.15
N VAL A 47 25.19 2.54 9.95
CA VAL A 47 25.50 2.38 11.39
C VAL A 47 26.14 1.02 11.66
N VAL A 48 25.58 -0.04 11.10
CA VAL A 48 26.01 -1.41 11.40
C VAL A 48 27.22 -1.83 10.55
N GLU A 49 27.63 -1.00 9.58
CA GLU A 49 28.66 -1.32 8.56
C GLU A 49 28.44 -2.72 7.95
N ALA A 50 27.18 -3.14 7.84
CA ALA A 50 26.87 -4.32 7.08
C ALA A 50 27.33 -4.05 5.65
N LYS A 51 28.01 -5.01 5.01
CA LYS A 51 28.48 -4.93 3.60
C LYS A 51 27.32 -4.89 2.59
N ILE A 52 26.17 -4.32 2.98
CA ILE A 52 25.02 -4.05 2.15
C ILE A 52 25.39 -2.94 1.18
N SER A 53 25.21 -3.21 -0.11
CA SER A 53 25.46 -2.24 -1.15
C SER A 53 24.57 -1.00 -0.96
N PRO A 54 25.11 0.22 -1.07
CA PRO A 54 24.32 1.46 -1.10
C PRO A 54 23.20 1.44 -2.16
N ALA A 55 23.36 0.64 -3.22
CA ALA A 55 22.31 0.44 -4.23
C ALA A 55 21.04 -0.17 -3.63
N ILE A 56 21.13 -1.03 -2.60
CA ILE A 56 19.96 -1.61 -1.93
C ILE A 56 19.15 -0.53 -1.22
N TYR A 57 19.80 0.48 -0.66
CA TYR A 57 19.11 1.62 -0.06
C TYR A 57 18.38 2.47 -1.12
N ALA A 58 19.02 2.71 -2.27
CA ALA A 58 18.36 3.41 -3.36
C ALA A 58 17.12 2.63 -3.88
N ILE A 59 17.25 1.31 -4.04
CA ILE A 59 16.14 0.45 -4.46
C ILE A 59 15.00 0.48 -3.44
N SER A 60 15.28 0.45 -2.13
CA SER A 60 14.22 0.49 -1.11
C SER A 60 13.47 1.82 -1.09
N ILE A 61 14.17 2.94 -1.31
CA ILE A 61 13.51 4.25 -1.49
C ILE A 61 12.60 4.24 -2.72
N ILE A 62 13.10 3.79 -3.87
CA ILE A 62 12.31 3.75 -5.11
C ILE A 62 11.08 2.86 -4.92
N HIS A 63 11.26 1.69 -4.29
CA HIS A 63 10.15 0.80 -3.99
C HIS A 63 9.10 1.46 -3.09
N PHE A 64 9.52 2.16 -2.03
CA PHE A 64 8.61 2.91 -1.17
C PHE A 64 7.80 3.97 -1.93
N LEU A 65 8.45 4.74 -2.81
CA LEU A 65 7.79 5.76 -3.63
C LEU A 65 6.79 5.15 -4.61
N VAL A 66 7.14 4.02 -5.25
CA VAL A 66 6.22 3.29 -6.14
C VAL A 66 5.04 2.73 -5.36
N SER A 67 5.25 2.15 -4.17
CA SER A 67 4.17 1.64 -3.33
C SER A 67 3.23 2.77 -2.87
N LEU A 68 3.75 3.95 -2.58
CA LEU A 68 2.93 5.13 -2.28
C LEU A 68 2.08 5.55 -3.50
N PHE A 69 2.69 5.60 -4.68
CA PHE A 69 1.97 5.89 -5.92
C PHE A 69 0.85 4.88 -6.19
N VAL A 70 1.12 3.57 -6.04
CA VAL A 70 0.13 2.50 -6.21
C VAL A 70 -1.03 2.64 -5.23
N LEU A 71 -0.76 2.99 -3.96
CA LEU A 71 -1.82 3.26 -2.98
C LEU A 71 -2.70 4.43 -3.40
N ILE A 72 -2.10 5.57 -3.79
CA ILE A 72 -2.84 6.74 -4.26
C ILE A 72 -3.69 6.38 -5.48
N TRP A 73 -3.11 5.64 -6.42
CA TRP A 73 -3.81 5.15 -7.60
C TRP A 73 -5.01 4.25 -7.22
N ALA A 74 -4.82 3.30 -6.31
CA ALA A 74 -5.89 2.41 -5.87
C ALA A 74 -7.01 3.15 -5.14
N VAL A 75 -6.69 4.17 -4.34
CA VAL A 75 -7.73 4.98 -3.68
C VAL A 75 -8.57 5.75 -4.70
N LEU A 76 -7.92 6.34 -5.72
CA LEU A 76 -8.58 7.19 -6.71
C LEU A 76 -9.32 6.41 -7.81
N PHE A 77 -8.77 5.28 -8.26
CA PHE A 77 -9.19 4.64 -9.51
C PHE A 77 -9.63 3.17 -9.39
N LEU A 78 -9.30 2.46 -8.30
CA LEU A 78 -9.84 1.12 -8.05
C LEU A 78 -11.23 1.24 -7.44
#